data_AF-A0A0B1S0I1-F1
#
_entry.id   AF-A0A0B1S0I1-F1
#
_cell.length_a   1.000
_cell.length_b   1.000
_cell.length_c   1.000
_cell.angle_alpha   90.00
_cell.angle_beta   90.00
_cell.angle_gamma   90.00
#
_symmetry.space_group_name_H-M   'P 1'
#
loop_
_entity.id
_entity.type
_entity.pdbx_description
1 polymer ?
#
loop_
_entity_poly.entity_id
_entity_poly.type
_entity_poly.pdbx_seq_one_letter_code
_entity_poly.pdbx_strand_id
1 'polypeptide(L)'
;MMREWLLLYEEQGNPPVQMKTSTFQLHPNTFPSTVSTAELAREIDFVEEFLASDPSPIVFCHNDLTSGNMLLSSEAKENVKPLYSEDILAKRKAGRKDKDVTLTLVDFEFSSYNYRGFDLANYFCAAAIEHNIREFPHYKIDLVKMQNRSVKLEFCKEYVKEARKLNIQIKSEYSLLREINQFAPIVHLFWAIFNLYCEK
;
A
#
# COMPACT_ATOMS: atom_id res chain seq x y z
N MET A 1 16.42 1.04 2.00
CA MET A 1 15.47 -0.09 2.04
C MET A 1 15.64 -1.05 0.87
N MET A 2 15.06 -0.83 -0.33
CA MET A 2 15.12 -1.83 -1.42
C MET A 2 16.54 -2.31 -1.78
N ARG A 3 17.50 -1.38 -1.95
CA ARG A 3 18.90 -1.73 -2.24
C ARG A 3 19.56 -2.55 -1.14
N GLU A 4 19.27 -2.23 0.13
CA GLU A 4 19.83 -2.94 1.28
C GLU A 4 19.29 -4.36 1.37
N TRP A 5 17.98 -4.55 1.19
CA TRP A 5 17.37 -5.89 1.18
C TRP A 5 17.86 -6.73 0.01
N LEU A 6 18.00 -6.13 -1.17
CA LEU A 6 18.52 -6.83 -2.35
C LEU A 6 19.98 -7.26 -2.14
N LEU A 7 20.81 -6.41 -1.53
CA LEU A 7 22.18 -6.75 -1.15
C LEU A 7 22.21 -7.90 -0.14
N LEU A 8 21.38 -7.84 0.91
CA LEU A 8 21.30 -8.91 1.91
C LEU A 8 20.82 -10.24 1.30
N TYR A 9 19.89 -10.20 0.34
CA TYR A 9 19.46 -11.37 -0.40
C TYR A 9 20.60 -11.98 -1.24
N GLU A 10 21.46 -11.15 -1.83
CA GLU A 10 22.63 -11.58 -2.59
C GLU A 10 23.73 -12.17 -1.68
N GLU A 11 23.99 -11.55 -0.53
CA GLU A 11 24.97 -12.02 0.48
C GLU A 11 24.60 -13.39 1.07
N GLN A 12 23.32 -13.77 1.06
CA GLN A 12 22.85 -15.10 1.45
C GLN A 12 23.22 -16.19 0.43
N GLY A 13 23.71 -15.83 -0.76
CA GLY A 13 24.09 -16.78 -1.81
C GLY A 13 22.90 -17.39 -2.55
N ASN A 14 21.74 -16.72 -2.53
CA ASN A 14 20.53 -17.18 -3.19
C ASN A 14 20.69 -17.22 -4.72
N PRO A 15 20.12 -18.23 -5.40
CA PRO A 15 20.12 -18.29 -6.86
C PRO A 15 19.18 -17.23 -7.46
N PRO A 16 19.23 -17.00 -8.79
CA PRO A 16 18.20 -16.22 -9.47
C PRO A 16 16.79 -16.74 -9.17
N VAL A 17 15.87 -15.79 -8.96
CA VAL A 17 14.47 -16.05 -8.59
C VAL A 17 13.77 -16.76 -9.74
N GLN A 18 13.22 -17.95 -9.47
CA GLN A 18 12.39 -18.68 -10.43
C GLN A 18 10.97 -18.11 -10.40
N MET A 19 10.55 -17.47 -11.49
CA MET A 19 9.25 -16.82 -11.54
C MET A 19 8.12 -17.85 -11.70
N LYS A 20 7.16 -17.81 -10.79
CA LYS A 20 5.99 -18.69 -10.80
C LYS A 20 4.73 -17.89 -10.47
N THR A 21 3.63 -18.27 -11.10
CA THR A 21 2.31 -17.73 -10.81
C THR A 21 1.68 -18.49 -9.65
N SER A 22 1.06 -17.76 -8.72
CA SER A 22 0.40 -18.34 -7.55
C SER A 22 -1.11 -18.12 -7.61
N THR A 23 -1.61 -17.03 -7.03
CA THR A 23 -3.05 -16.73 -6.93
C THR A 23 -3.73 -16.52 -8.27
N PHE A 24 -3.02 -15.96 -9.25
CA PHE A 24 -3.55 -15.73 -10.59
C PHE A 24 -2.62 -16.34 -11.63
N GLN A 25 -3.20 -16.92 -12.68
CA GLN A 25 -2.46 -17.54 -13.77
C GLN A 25 -2.25 -16.51 -14.89
N LEU A 26 -0.99 -16.17 -15.15
CA LEU A 26 -0.59 -15.37 -16.30
C LEU A 26 -0.09 -16.27 -17.42
N HIS A 27 -0.19 -15.80 -18.66
CA HIS A 27 0.39 -16.50 -19.79
C HIS A 27 1.93 -16.52 -19.65
N PRO A 28 2.62 -17.66 -19.84
CA PRO A 28 4.07 -17.77 -19.56
C PRO A 28 4.95 -16.74 -20.27
N ASN A 29 4.51 -16.20 -21.41
CA ASN A 29 5.27 -15.20 -22.18
C ASN A 29 5.07 -13.76 -21.68
N THR A 30 4.37 -13.53 -20.57
CA THR A 30 4.15 -12.16 -20.03
C THR A 30 5.14 -11.77 -18.93
N PHE A 31 5.99 -12.69 -18.50
CA PHE A 31 7.02 -12.47 -17.47
C PHE A 31 8.24 -13.36 -17.77
N PRO A 32 9.46 -12.96 -17.38
CA PRO A 32 10.64 -13.80 -17.58
C PRO A 32 10.58 -15.06 -16.72
N SER A 33 11.18 -16.16 -17.16
CA SER A 33 11.22 -17.40 -16.35
C SER A 33 12.08 -17.28 -15.10
N THR A 34 13.08 -16.40 -15.12
CA THR A 34 13.98 -16.12 -14.01
C THR A 34 14.26 -14.63 -13.90
N VAL A 35 14.51 -14.15 -12.69
CA VAL A 35 14.97 -12.78 -12.43
C VAL A 35 16.20 -12.81 -11.52
N SER A 36 17.26 -12.13 -11.93
CA SER A 36 18.51 -11.99 -11.18
C SER A 36 18.51 -10.74 -10.28
N THR A 37 19.42 -10.71 -9.30
CA THR A 37 19.68 -9.51 -8.47
C THR A 37 20.10 -8.31 -9.32
N ALA A 38 20.92 -8.55 -10.35
CA ALA A 38 21.32 -7.51 -11.31
C ALA A 38 20.13 -6.92 -12.10
N GLU A 39 19.14 -7.73 -12.44
CA GLU A 39 17.90 -7.25 -13.07
C GLU A 39 17.06 -6.43 -12.11
N LEU A 40 16.85 -6.91 -10.87
CA LEU A 40 16.15 -6.15 -9.84
C LEU A 40 16.85 -4.83 -9.51
N ALA A 41 18.18 -4.80 -9.51
CA ALA A 41 18.94 -3.57 -9.31
C ALA A 41 18.66 -2.53 -10.41
N ARG A 42 18.57 -2.97 -11.69
CA ARG A 42 18.16 -2.09 -12.80
C ARG A 42 16.73 -1.59 -12.68
N GLU A 43 15.81 -2.41 -12.18
CA GLU A 43 14.44 -1.96 -11.90
C GLU A 43 14.41 -0.91 -10.77
N ILE A 44 15.27 -1.05 -9.75
CA ILE A 44 15.43 -0.02 -8.71
C ILE A 44 16.00 1.27 -9.32
N ASP A 45 17.01 1.20 -10.19
CA ASP A 45 17.58 2.37 -10.87
C ASP A 45 16.49 3.13 -11.65
N PHE A 46 15.65 2.40 -12.40
CA PHE A 46 14.52 2.98 -13.14
C PHE A 46 13.51 3.66 -12.22
N VAL A 47 13.18 3.05 -11.08
CA VAL A 47 12.30 3.65 -10.07
C VAL A 47 12.92 4.93 -9.51
N GLU A 48 14.21 4.93 -9.15
CA GLU A 48 14.88 6.12 -8.62
C GLU A 48 14.91 7.27 -9.64
N GLU A 49 15.15 6.98 -10.92
CA GLU A 49 15.08 7.98 -12.00
C GLU A 49 13.66 8.55 -12.15
N PHE A 50 12.63 7.68 -12.12
CA PHE A 50 11.23 8.11 -12.15
C PHE A 50 10.91 9.06 -10.98
N LEU A 51 11.25 8.64 -9.75
CA LEU A 51 10.97 9.38 -8.52
C LEU A 51 11.70 10.74 -8.46
N ALA A 52 12.87 10.86 -9.09
CA ALA A 52 13.60 12.12 -9.17
C ALA A 52 12.83 13.23 -9.92
N SER A 53 11.86 12.86 -10.77
CA SER A 53 11.05 13.79 -11.55
C SER A 53 9.57 13.85 -11.15
N ASP A 54 9.11 12.93 -10.28
CA ASP A 54 7.70 12.82 -9.95
C ASP A 54 7.22 13.97 -9.04
N PRO A 55 6.05 14.58 -9.33
CA PRO A 55 5.55 15.74 -8.58
C PRO A 55 4.84 15.37 -7.25
N SER A 56 4.77 14.08 -6.89
CA SER A 56 4.19 13.63 -5.63
C SER A 56 4.92 14.26 -4.44
N PRO A 57 4.21 14.86 -3.48
CA PRO A 57 4.85 15.52 -2.35
C PRO A 57 5.42 14.49 -1.37
N ILE A 58 6.58 14.83 -0.80
CA ILE A 58 7.15 14.09 0.34
C ILE A 58 6.42 14.51 1.61
N VAL A 59 5.86 13.54 2.33
CA VAL A 59 5.14 13.72 3.60
C VAL A 59 5.56 12.63 4.58
N PHE A 60 5.16 12.74 5.85
CA PHE A 60 5.31 11.61 6.76
C PHE A 60 4.29 10.53 6.39
N CYS A 61 4.80 9.35 6.04
CA CYS A 61 4.02 8.21 5.57
C CYS A 61 4.11 7.05 6.55
N HIS A 62 3.03 6.29 6.65
CA HIS A 62 3.01 5.04 7.41
C HIS A 62 3.84 3.96 6.72
N ASN A 63 3.78 3.92 5.39
CA ASN A 63 4.39 2.98 4.46
C ASN A 63 3.86 1.54 4.53
N ASP A 64 3.16 1.15 5.60
CA ASP A 64 2.56 -0.18 5.76
C ASP A 64 1.05 -0.16 6.15
N LEU A 65 0.20 0.49 5.35
CA LEU A 65 -1.24 0.64 5.62
C LEU A 65 -2.06 -0.62 5.29
N THR A 66 -1.79 -1.72 6.00
CA THR A 66 -2.59 -2.96 5.93
C THR A 66 -3.81 -2.91 6.83
N SER A 67 -4.77 -3.83 6.65
CA SER A 67 -5.91 -3.95 7.58
C SER A 67 -5.50 -4.37 8.99
N GLY A 68 -4.33 -5.02 9.15
CA GLY A 68 -3.79 -5.38 10.46
C GLY A 68 -3.38 -4.16 11.28
N ASN A 69 -2.98 -3.09 10.59
CA ASN A 69 -2.48 -1.85 11.19
C ASN A 69 -3.58 -0.78 11.35
N MET A 70 -4.86 -1.17 11.13
CA MET A 70 -6.04 -0.32 11.20
C MET A 70 -7.01 -0.84 12.27
N LEU A 71 -6.95 -0.26 13.48
CA LEU A 71 -7.76 -0.70 14.62
C LEU A 71 -9.05 0.11 14.72
N LEU A 72 -10.19 -0.59 14.88
CA LEU A 72 -11.49 0.01 15.15
C LEU A 72 -11.84 -0.14 16.63
N SER A 73 -11.96 0.98 17.34
CA SER A 73 -12.46 1.00 18.74
C SER A 73 -13.92 1.40 18.78
N SER A 74 -14.75 0.60 19.48
CA SER A 74 -16.18 0.88 19.72
C SER A 74 -16.46 1.59 21.05
N GLU A 75 -15.41 1.97 21.78
CA GLU A 75 -15.52 2.63 23.08
C GLU A 75 -14.94 4.04 22.97
N ALA A 76 -15.83 5.03 22.88
CA ALA A 76 -15.49 6.38 23.27
C ALA A 76 -15.17 6.36 24.77
N LYS A 77 -13.89 6.22 25.13
CA LYS A 77 -13.46 6.60 26.48
C LYS A 77 -13.80 8.08 26.60
N GLU A 78 -14.72 8.41 27.51
CA GLU A 78 -15.29 9.76 27.70
C GLU A 78 -14.25 10.89 27.87
N ASN A 79 -12.95 10.60 27.98
CA ASN A 79 -11.90 11.56 28.27
C ASN A 79 -10.71 11.58 27.29
N VAL A 80 -10.73 10.82 26.19
CA VAL A 80 -9.69 10.92 25.15
C VAL A 80 -10.35 10.89 23.78
N LYS A 81 -10.77 12.06 23.28
CA LYS A 81 -10.96 12.22 21.83
C LYS A 81 -9.57 12.40 21.23
N PRO A 82 -9.08 11.48 20.37
CA PRO A 82 -7.92 11.76 19.56
C PRO A 82 -8.12 13.11 18.86
N LEU A 83 -7.09 13.95 18.85
CA LEU A 83 -7.13 15.33 18.34
C LEU A 83 -7.60 15.42 16.86
N TYR A 84 -7.67 14.28 16.17
CA TYR A 84 -7.99 14.15 14.73
C TYR A 84 -8.98 13.03 14.38
N SER A 85 -9.63 12.36 15.35
CA SER A 85 -10.66 11.37 14.99
C SER A 85 -12.00 12.09 14.79
N GLU A 86 -12.39 12.32 13.55
CA GLU A 86 -13.81 12.52 13.25
C GLU A 86 -14.54 11.18 13.48
N ASP A 87 -15.73 11.23 14.08
CA ASP A 87 -16.56 10.05 14.29
C ASP A 87 -16.80 9.38 12.93
N ILE A 88 -16.21 8.20 12.71
CA ILE A 88 -16.46 7.44 11.49
C ILE A 88 -17.87 6.88 11.65
N LEU A 89 -18.85 7.63 11.15
CA LEU A 89 -20.24 7.19 11.03
C LEU A 89 -20.27 5.98 10.10
N ALA A 90 -20.07 4.80 10.67
CA ALA A 90 -20.21 3.53 9.98
C ALA A 90 -21.70 3.32 9.66
N LYS A 91 -22.19 3.98 8.59
CA LYS A 91 -23.54 3.78 8.08
C LYS A 91 -23.73 2.30 7.73
N ARG A 92 -24.34 1.53 8.63
CA ARG A 92 -24.87 0.19 8.32
C ARG A 92 -26.33 0.10 8.75
N LYS A 93 -27.17 -0.16 7.73
CA LYS A 93 -28.57 -0.63 7.74
C LYS A 93 -29.44 -0.15 8.91
N ALA A 94 -30.46 0.64 8.55
CA ALA A 94 -31.55 1.11 9.42
C ALA A 94 -31.94 0.09 10.50
N GLY A 95 -31.65 0.40 11.78
CA GLY A 95 -32.14 -0.36 12.92
C GLY A 95 -31.18 -0.58 14.10
N ARG A 96 -29.88 -0.31 13.98
CA ARG A 96 -28.93 -0.32 15.12
C ARG A 96 -28.56 1.10 15.51
N LYS A 97 -28.64 1.43 16.81
CA LYS A 97 -28.09 2.69 17.36
C LYS A 97 -26.62 2.80 16.94
N ASP A 98 -26.29 3.88 16.25
CA ASP A 98 -24.91 4.21 15.86
C ASP A 98 -24.06 4.28 17.14
N LYS A 99 -23.02 3.45 17.20
CA LYS A 99 -21.93 3.64 18.16
C LYS A 99 -20.84 4.38 17.43
N ASP A 100 -20.32 5.45 18.02
CA ASP A 100 -19.15 6.13 17.48
C ASP A 100 -17.98 5.15 17.43
N VAL A 101 -17.40 4.97 16.25
CA VAL A 101 -16.21 4.14 16.04
C VAL A 101 -15.06 5.05 15.71
N THR A 102 -13.94 4.83 16.38
CA THR A 102 -12.67 5.51 16.10
C THR A 102 -11.75 4.54 15.34
N LEU A 103 -11.22 4.98 14.20
CA LEU A 103 -10.11 4.32 13.52
C LEU A 103 -8.79 4.84 14.06
N THR A 104 -7.90 3.95 14.47
CA THR A 104 -6.53 4.27 14.90
C THR A 104 -5.54 3.49 14.05
N LEU A 105 -4.52 4.19 13.54
CA LEU A 105 -3.38 3.57 12.87
C LEU A 105 -2.33 3.18 13.91
N VAL A 106 -1.71 2.02 13.74
CA VAL A 106 -0.68 1.48 14.64
C VAL A 106 0.43 0.84 13.82
N ASP A 107 1.54 0.51 14.48
CA ASP A 107 2.68 -0.19 13.87
C ASP A 107 3.42 0.62 12.79
N PHE A 108 4.09 1.68 13.25
CA PHE A 108 4.83 2.64 12.42
C PHE A 108 6.28 2.18 12.12
N GLU A 109 6.56 0.87 12.10
CA GLU A 109 7.94 0.36 11.97
C GLU A 109 8.59 0.72 10.62
N PHE A 110 7.80 0.79 9.55
CA PHE A 110 8.24 1.21 8.22
C PHE A 110 8.11 2.73 7.97
N SER A 111 7.60 3.48 8.95
CA SER A 111 7.24 4.87 8.74
C SER A 111 8.45 5.78 8.53
N SER A 112 8.33 6.69 7.59
CA SER A 112 9.37 7.65 7.23
C SER A 112 8.80 8.79 6.39
N TYR A 113 9.61 9.81 6.13
CA TYR A 113 9.28 10.75 5.07
C TYR A 113 9.38 10.05 3.71
N ASN A 114 8.26 9.99 3.00
CA ASN A 114 8.17 9.32 1.70
C ASN A 114 7.18 10.06 0.81
N TYR A 115 7.15 9.71 -0.47
CA TYR A 115 6.14 10.20 -1.40
C TYR A 115 4.74 9.77 -0.93
N ARG A 116 3.82 10.72 -0.79
CA ARG A 116 2.41 10.43 -0.46
C ARG A 116 1.83 9.35 -1.39
N GLY A 117 2.17 9.41 -2.67
CA GLY A 117 1.76 8.43 -3.67
C GLY A 117 2.08 6.98 -3.29
N PHE A 118 3.22 6.74 -2.65
CA PHE A 118 3.61 5.42 -2.18
C PHE A 118 2.66 4.91 -1.10
N ASP A 119 2.39 5.71 -0.07
CA ASP A 119 1.57 5.31 1.08
C ASP A 119 0.11 5.05 0.67
N LEU A 120 -0.43 5.91 -0.20
CA LEU A 120 -1.77 5.75 -0.75
C LEU A 120 -1.88 4.56 -1.71
N ALA A 121 -0.88 4.34 -2.57
CA ALA A 121 -0.85 3.17 -3.43
C ALA A 121 -0.72 1.89 -2.60
N ASN A 122 0.10 1.91 -1.55
CA ASN A 122 0.30 0.78 -0.66
C ASN A 122 -1.02 0.35 0.00
N TYR A 123 -1.81 1.31 0.51
CA TYR A 123 -3.15 1.01 1.03
C TYR A 123 -4.01 0.25 0.02
N PHE A 124 -4.08 0.68 -1.25
CA PHE A 124 -4.90 0.01 -2.25
C PHE A 124 -4.37 -1.37 -2.68
N CYS A 125 -3.04 -1.53 -2.75
CA CYS A 125 -2.42 -2.81 -3.01
C CYS A 125 -2.70 -3.78 -1.85
N ALA A 126 -2.44 -3.37 -0.60
CA ALA A 126 -2.67 -4.18 0.59
C ALA A 126 -4.15 -4.52 0.80
N ALA A 127 -5.07 -3.57 0.56
CA ALA A 127 -6.51 -3.81 0.69
C ALA A 127 -7.03 -4.87 -0.31
N ALA A 128 -6.30 -5.13 -1.39
CA ALA A 128 -6.64 -6.17 -2.36
C ALA A 128 -6.09 -7.56 -1.98
N ILE A 129 -5.27 -7.66 -0.93
CA ILE A 129 -4.69 -8.92 -0.47
C ILE A 129 -5.52 -9.46 0.70
N GLU A 130 -6.05 -10.66 0.54
CA GLU A 130 -6.68 -11.44 1.60
C GLU A 130 -5.64 -12.40 2.19
N HIS A 131 -5.37 -12.24 3.49
CA HIS A 131 -4.49 -13.12 4.27
C HIS A 131 -5.30 -14.16 5.05
N ASN A 132 -4.61 -15.04 5.80
CA ASN A 132 -5.20 -16.09 6.63
C ASN A 132 -5.96 -17.17 5.84
N ILE A 133 -5.49 -17.46 4.63
CA ILE A 133 -6.03 -18.52 3.78
C ILE A 133 -5.29 -19.82 4.08
N ARG A 134 -6.03 -20.93 4.21
CA ARG A 134 -5.45 -22.23 4.57
C ARG A 134 -4.66 -22.84 3.44
N GLU A 135 -5.16 -22.70 2.21
CA GLU A 135 -4.52 -23.26 1.03
C GLU A 135 -3.32 -22.42 0.58
N PHE A 136 -2.26 -23.07 0.11
CA PHE A 136 -1.12 -22.40 -0.54
C PHE A 136 -1.62 -21.47 -1.68
N PRO A 137 -1.08 -20.24 -1.83
CA PRO A 137 0.07 -19.64 -1.14
C PRO A 137 -0.27 -18.92 0.18
N HIS A 138 -1.39 -19.25 0.82
CA HIS A 138 -1.89 -18.65 2.08
C HIS A 138 -2.39 -17.20 1.99
N TYR A 139 -2.47 -16.67 0.77
CA TYR A 139 -3.10 -15.40 0.46
C TYR A 139 -3.81 -15.44 -0.89
N LYS A 140 -4.74 -14.49 -1.10
CA LYS A 140 -5.36 -14.22 -2.39
C LYS A 140 -5.28 -12.74 -2.73
N ILE A 141 -5.19 -12.41 -4.01
CA ILE A 141 -5.13 -11.07 -4.55
C ILE A 141 -6.37 -10.87 -5.41
N ASP A 142 -7.22 -9.92 -5.03
CA ASP A 142 -8.38 -9.51 -5.81
C ASP A 142 -7.99 -8.36 -6.75
N LEU A 143 -7.65 -8.71 -8.00
CA LEU A 143 -7.28 -7.73 -9.02
C LEU A 143 -8.42 -6.76 -9.36
N VAL A 144 -9.68 -7.21 -9.26
CA VAL A 144 -10.85 -6.36 -9.53
C VAL A 144 -10.94 -5.28 -8.45
N LYS A 145 -10.74 -5.65 -7.18
CA LYS A 145 -10.67 -4.70 -6.07
C LYS A 145 -9.46 -3.76 -6.20
N MET A 146 -8.28 -4.29 -6.50
CA MET A 146 -7.04 -3.51 -6.66
C MET A 146 -7.15 -2.47 -7.79
N GLN A 147 -7.82 -2.82 -8.89
CA GLN A 147 -7.98 -1.96 -10.06
C GLN A 147 -9.27 -1.13 -10.04
N ASN A 148 -10.08 -1.23 -8.98
CA ASN A 148 -11.38 -0.57 -8.92
C ASN A 148 -11.24 0.95 -8.91
N ARG A 149 -11.37 1.53 -10.10
CA ARG A 149 -11.22 2.97 -10.33
C ARG A 149 -12.23 3.80 -9.55
N SER A 150 -13.48 3.33 -9.45
CA SER A 150 -14.55 4.07 -8.79
C SER A 150 -14.29 4.20 -7.28
N VAL A 151 -13.90 3.09 -6.63
CA VAL A 151 -13.54 3.08 -5.20
C VAL A 151 -12.33 3.98 -4.93
N LYS A 152 -11.28 3.90 -5.75
CA LYS A 152 -10.11 4.79 -5.61
C LYS A 152 -10.50 6.26 -5.76
N LEU A 153 -11.37 6.58 -6.72
CA LEU A 153 -11.82 7.96 -6.94
C LEU A 153 -12.64 8.50 -5.77
N GLU A 154 -13.53 7.70 -5.17
CA GLU A 154 -14.27 8.11 -3.97
C GLU A 154 -13.34 8.39 -2.80
N PHE A 155 -12.33 7.53 -2.57
CA PHE A 155 -11.29 7.82 -1.59
C PHE A 155 -10.56 9.12 -1.89
N CYS A 156 -10.17 9.35 -3.15
CA CYS A 156 -9.47 10.58 -3.54
C CYS A 156 -10.31 11.84 -3.28
N LYS A 157 -11.63 11.78 -3.49
CA LYS A 157 -12.54 12.90 -3.20
C LYS A 157 -12.54 13.25 -1.72
N GLU A 158 -12.68 12.25 -0.85
CA GLU A 158 -12.65 12.47 0.61
C GLU A 158 -11.26 12.93 1.08
N TYR A 159 -10.18 12.32 0.58
CA TYR A 159 -8.81 12.75 0.91
C TYR A 159 -8.56 14.21 0.53
N VAL A 160 -8.96 14.63 -0.68
CA VAL A 160 -8.82 16.03 -1.13
C VAL A 160 -9.68 16.98 -0.29
N LYS A 161 -10.88 16.55 0.11
CA LYS A 161 -11.77 17.33 0.98
C LYS A 161 -11.13 17.55 2.36
N GLU A 162 -10.58 16.51 2.99
CA GLU A 162 -9.90 16.62 4.28
C GLU A 162 -8.61 17.44 4.17
N ALA A 163 -7.82 17.24 3.11
CA ALA A 163 -6.61 18.04 2.85
C ALA A 163 -6.93 19.54 2.75
N ARG A 164 -8.05 19.92 2.11
CA ARG A 164 -8.49 21.32 2.03
C ARG A 164 -8.81 21.93 3.40
N LYS A 165 -9.41 21.17 4.32
CA LYS A 165 -9.66 21.63 5.70
C LYS A 165 -8.35 21.99 6.41
N LEU A 166 -7.25 21.31 6.06
CA LEU A 166 -5.90 21.54 6.57
C LEU A 166 -5.10 22.55 5.75
N ASN A 167 -5.72 23.28 4.81
CA ASN A 167 -5.06 24.20 3.87
C ASN A 167 -4.00 23.54 2.96
N ILE A 168 -4.08 22.23 2.75
CA ILE A 168 -3.20 21.49 1.83
C ILE A 168 -3.84 21.49 0.44
N GLN A 169 -3.13 22.04 -0.55
CA GLN A 169 -3.60 22.11 -1.92
C GLN A 169 -3.26 20.83 -2.68
N ILE A 170 -4.29 20.19 -3.26
CA ILE A 170 -4.16 19.06 -4.17
C ILE A 170 -4.88 19.44 -5.46
N LYS A 171 -4.20 19.29 -6.60
CA LYS A 171 -4.68 19.78 -7.91
C LYS A 171 -6.09 19.27 -8.22
N SER A 172 -6.34 17.97 -8.05
CA SER A 172 -7.67 17.36 -8.10
C SER A 172 -7.66 15.93 -7.55
N GLU A 173 -8.85 15.37 -7.31
CA GLU A 173 -9.02 13.94 -7.04
C GLU A 173 -8.47 13.07 -8.18
N TYR A 174 -8.50 13.56 -9.42
CA TYR A 174 -7.92 12.88 -10.58
C TYR A 174 -6.40 12.93 -10.60
N SER A 175 -5.78 14.01 -10.14
CA SER A 175 -4.32 14.05 -10.00
C SER A 175 -3.85 13.07 -8.92
N LEU A 176 -4.60 12.97 -7.82
CA LEU A 176 -4.29 12.04 -6.74
C LEU A 176 -4.51 10.58 -7.16
N LEU A 177 -5.56 10.30 -7.93
CA LEU A 177 -5.76 8.97 -8.51
C LEU A 177 -4.61 8.58 -9.45
N ARG A 178 -4.12 9.53 -10.25
CA ARG A 178 -2.97 9.28 -11.13
C ARG A 178 -1.72 8.95 -10.31
N GLU A 179 -1.46 9.72 -9.27
CA GLU A 179 -0.37 9.49 -8.30
C GLU A 179 -0.45 8.05 -7.73
N ILE A 180 -1.62 7.65 -7.19
CA ILE A 180 -1.85 6.27 -6.69
C ILE A 180 -1.53 5.21 -7.75
N ASN A 181 -1.95 5.40 -8.99
CA ASN A 181 -1.73 4.42 -10.04
C ASN A 181 -0.26 4.36 -10.51
N GLN A 182 0.45 5.49 -10.50
CA GLN A 182 1.87 5.54 -10.86
C GLN A 182 2.75 4.85 -9.81
N PHE A 183 2.38 4.94 -8.53
CA PHE A 183 3.15 4.34 -7.44
C PHE A 183 2.82 2.85 -7.19
N ALA A 184 1.71 2.32 -7.69
CA ALA A 184 1.34 0.92 -7.48
C ALA A 184 2.41 -0.11 -7.92
N PRO A 185 3.07 0.02 -9.09
CA PRO A 185 4.18 -0.86 -9.47
C PRO A 185 5.39 -0.75 -8.52
N ILE A 186 5.66 0.45 -7.99
CA ILE A 186 6.76 0.71 -7.07
C ILE A 186 6.51 -0.01 -5.74
N VAL A 187 5.27 0.03 -5.24
CA VAL A 187 4.83 -0.72 -4.06
C VAL A 187 5.01 -2.23 -4.27
N HIS A 188 4.64 -2.75 -5.44
CA HIS A 188 4.82 -4.17 -5.76
C HIS A 188 6.30 -4.57 -5.76
N LEU A 189 7.17 -3.77 -6.37
CA LEU A 189 8.61 -4.01 -6.38
C LEU A 189 9.19 -3.97 -4.95
N PHE A 190 8.78 -2.98 -4.16
CA PHE A 190 9.22 -2.80 -2.77
C PHE A 190 8.94 -4.05 -1.92
N TRP A 191 7.70 -4.52 -1.91
CA TRP A 191 7.32 -5.71 -1.16
C TRP A 191 7.85 -7.01 -1.76
N ALA A 192 8.03 -7.08 -3.08
CA ALA A 192 8.65 -8.24 -3.70
C ALA A 192 10.10 -8.41 -3.23
N ILE A 193 10.90 -7.34 -3.23
CA ILE A 193 12.29 -7.37 -2.76
C ILE A 193 12.36 -7.66 -1.26
N PHE A 194 11.48 -7.06 -0.46
CA PHE A 194 11.40 -7.38 0.97
C PHE A 194 11.11 -8.87 1.21
N ASN A 195 10.13 -9.44 0.49
CA ASN A 195 9.77 -10.85 0.62
C ASN A 195 10.91 -11.78 0.19
N LEU A 196 11.65 -11.44 -0.86
CA LEU A 196 12.84 -12.19 -1.27
C LEU A 196 13.89 -12.22 -0.16
N TYR A 197 14.18 -11.08 0.46
CA TYR A 197 15.09 -11.00 1.60
C TYR A 197 14.61 -11.84 2.80
N CYS A 198 13.30 -11.91 3.03
CA CYS A 198 12.71 -12.70 4.10
C CYS A 198 12.66 -14.22 3.80
N GLU A 199 12.80 -14.62 2.54
CA GLU A 199 12.80 -16.02 2.10
C GLU A 199 14.15 -16.65 2.46
N LYS A 200 14.14 -17.58 3.43
CA LYS A 200 15.31 -18.38 3.85
C LYS A 200 15.25 -19.78 3.27
#